data_AF-A0A519LC34-F1
#
_entry.id   AF-A0A519LC34-F1
#
_cell.length_a   1.000
_cell.length_b   1.000
_cell.length_c   1.000
_cell.angle_alpha   90.00
_cell.angle_beta   90.00
_cell.angle_gamma   90.00
#
_symmetry.space_group_name_H-M   'P 1'
#
loop_
_entity.id
_entity.type
_entity.pdbx_description
1 polymer ?
#
loop_
_entity_poly.entity_id
_entity_poly.type
_entity_poly.pdbx_seq_one_letter_code
_entity_poly.pdbx_strand_id
1 'polypeptide(L)'
;MAPQSRHPGWLRLGAVASMTVLLSACGTLARIDPLPVRELDASVSPTQDPRIRPGDQVRSHEVIDIFTRRLARREGTGAVLALSGGGANGAFGAGVLVGWSEKGDRPEFDIVTGISTGALSAPFAFLGSDWDDELRDAYTGGQASSILSPRALAGLIHPSLYSSAPLRRLVEQNVTPELLSAIAAEHAKGRRLLVVTTNLDSQESVVWDMGQLASQGDEQALLLFREVLVASASIPGVFPPVMIAGLQGDQIIEEMHVDGGVNMPFLGVPEDIMAAGQRTPGAERASLYVLINGQTGRTPGVVRGSLPAILTRTYESMSKATTRTHLAANAAFAARNGAAFHVASIPTDADASALNFEHDSMVRVFEIGRTRALAGDAWVTPAAEFAAQPPVVASIAPQTPAGN
;
A
#
# COMPACT_ATOMS: atom_id res chain seq x y z
N MET A 1 -35.21 -58.46 -37.32
CA MET A 1 -34.42 -59.07 -36.23
C MET A 1 -33.21 -58.18 -35.99
N ALA A 2 -33.14 -57.55 -34.81
CA ALA A 2 -32.01 -56.83 -34.17
C ALA A 2 -31.34 -55.61 -34.87
N PRO A 3 -30.71 -54.66 -34.14
CA PRO A 3 -30.92 -54.28 -32.73
C PRO A 3 -31.15 -52.76 -32.51
N GLN A 4 -31.78 -52.44 -31.38
CA GLN A 4 -31.94 -51.11 -30.81
C GLN A 4 -30.58 -50.49 -30.44
N SER A 5 -30.37 -49.24 -30.83
CA SER A 5 -29.22 -48.42 -30.41
C SER A 5 -29.41 -47.95 -28.95
N ARG A 6 -28.49 -48.37 -28.08
CA ARG A 6 -28.42 -47.95 -26.67
C ARG A 6 -27.69 -46.61 -26.53
N HIS A 7 -28.42 -45.63 -25.99
CA HIS A 7 -28.03 -44.50 -25.12
C HIS A 7 -26.77 -43.65 -25.39
N PRO A 8 -26.93 -42.36 -25.78
CA PRO A 8 -25.91 -41.32 -25.63
C PRO A 8 -26.03 -40.52 -24.30
N GLY A 9 -26.87 -40.96 -23.36
CA GLY A 9 -27.22 -40.16 -22.17
C GLY A 9 -26.09 -40.01 -21.14
N TRP A 10 -25.20 -40.99 -21.02
CA TRP A 10 -24.22 -41.05 -19.93
C TRP A 10 -23.04 -40.09 -20.15
N LEU A 11 -22.65 -39.86 -21.42
CA LEU A 11 -21.61 -38.89 -21.79
C LEU A 11 -22.06 -37.44 -21.59
N ARG A 12 -23.34 -37.14 -21.83
CA ARG A 12 -23.90 -35.80 -21.60
C ARG A 12 -24.10 -35.49 -20.12
N LEU A 13 -24.49 -36.47 -19.30
CA LEU A 13 -24.58 -36.32 -17.85
C LEU A 13 -23.19 -36.17 -17.20
N GLY A 14 -22.17 -36.89 -17.68
CA GLY A 14 -20.79 -36.72 -17.21
C GLY A 14 -20.20 -35.35 -17.54
N ALA A 15 -20.47 -34.81 -18.72
CA ALA A 15 -20.01 -33.48 -19.13
C ALA A 15 -20.70 -32.36 -18.33
N VAL A 16 -22.01 -32.46 -18.07
CA VAL A 16 -22.75 -31.49 -17.26
C VAL A 16 -22.32 -31.54 -15.79
N ALA A 17 -22.12 -32.74 -15.22
CA ALA A 17 -21.62 -32.91 -13.85
C ALA A 17 -20.19 -32.38 -13.68
N SER A 18 -19.33 -32.53 -14.70
CA SER A 18 -17.97 -31.98 -14.69
C SER A 18 -17.99 -30.45 -14.79
N MET A 19 -18.93 -29.88 -15.56
CA MET A 19 -19.07 -28.43 -15.71
C MET A 19 -19.66 -27.77 -14.46
N THR A 20 -20.58 -28.44 -13.74
CA THR A 20 -21.07 -27.95 -12.44
C THR A 20 -20.04 -28.07 -11.33
N VAL A 21 -19.18 -29.09 -11.34
CA VAL A 21 -18.05 -29.20 -10.39
C VAL A 21 -16.94 -28.17 -10.67
N LEU A 22 -16.73 -27.81 -11.95
CA LEU A 22 -15.81 -26.72 -12.31
C LEU A 22 -16.38 -25.32 -11.99
N LEU A 23 -17.70 -25.16 -11.92
CA LEU A 23 -18.37 -23.91 -11.53
C LEU A 23 -18.48 -23.73 -9.99
N SER A 24 -18.35 -24.81 -9.20
CA SER A 24 -18.36 -24.74 -7.73
C SER A 24 -16.97 -24.64 -7.10
N ALA A 25 -15.89 -24.65 -7.90
CA ALA A 25 -14.52 -24.42 -7.44
C ALA A 25 -14.13 -22.92 -7.42
N CYS A 26 -15.11 -22.01 -7.35
CA CYS A 26 -14.85 -20.64 -6.94
C CYS A 26 -14.32 -20.67 -5.51
N GLY A 27 -13.04 -20.32 -5.32
CA GLY A 27 -12.37 -20.40 -4.02
C GLY A 27 -13.11 -19.60 -2.95
N THR A 28 -13.90 -20.28 -2.13
CA THR A 28 -14.53 -19.69 -0.96
C THR A 28 -13.48 -19.59 0.14
N LEU A 29 -13.14 -18.39 0.58
CA LEU A 29 -12.41 -18.20 1.83
C LEU A 29 -13.36 -18.57 2.98
N ALA A 30 -13.14 -19.71 3.62
CA ALA A 30 -13.88 -20.09 4.82
C ALA A 30 -13.55 -19.08 5.93
N ARG A 31 -14.59 -18.53 6.57
CA ARG A 31 -14.46 -17.64 7.73
C ARG A 31 -14.86 -18.40 8.98
N ILE A 32 -14.25 -18.05 10.11
CA ILE A 32 -14.71 -18.54 11.41
C ILE A 32 -16.01 -17.80 11.76
N ASP A 33 -17.05 -18.51 12.20
CA ASP A 33 -18.25 -17.89 12.74
C ASP A 33 -17.88 -17.07 13.98
N PRO A 34 -18.45 -15.86 14.20
CA PRO A 34 -18.12 -15.02 15.35
C PRO A 34 -18.14 -15.82 16.66
N LEU A 35 -17.00 -15.83 17.34
CA LEU A 35 -16.86 -16.59 18.58
C LEU A 35 -17.24 -15.67 19.75
N PRO A 36 -18.25 -16.04 20.57
CA PRO A 36 -18.54 -15.30 21.78
C PRO A 36 -17.34 -15.39 22.71
N VAL A 37 -16.94 -14.26 23.30
CA VAL A 37 -15.92 -14.22 24.37
C VAL A 37 -16.55 -14.78 25.64
N ARG A 38 -16.83 -16.08 25.66
CA ARG A 38 -17.13 -16.80 26.90
C ARG A 38 -15.81 -16.90 27.65
N GLU A 39 -15.78 -16.46 28.91
CA GLU A 39 -14.58 -16.40 29.78
C GLU A 39 -13.57 -17.48 29.38
N LEU A 40 -12.58 -17.07 28.58
CA LEU A 40 -11.38 -17.86 28.41
C LEU A 40 -10.85 -18.02 29.85
N ASP A 41 -10.52 -19.24 30.27
CA ASP A 41 -9.85 -19.46 31.57
C ASP A 41 -8.50 -18.70 31.67
N ALA A 42 -8.09 -18.04 30.57
CA ALA A 42 -7.08 -17.00 30.54
C ALA A 42 -7.73 -15.61 30.45
N SER A 43 -7.35 -14.71 31.36
CA SER A 43 -7.69 -13.30 31.25
C SER A 43 -7.18 -12.74 29.92
N VAL A 44 -8.07 -12.52 28.94
CA VAL A 44 -7.76 -11.66 27.79
C VAL A 44 -7.69 -10.25 28.35
N SER A 45 -6.48 -9.79 28.65
CA SER A 45 -6.24 -8.36 28.88
C SER A 45 -6.24 -7.71 27.49
N PRO A 46 -7.21 -6.84 27.15
CA PRO A 46 -7.16 -6.14 25.89
C PRO A 46 -5.88 -5.31 25.87
N THR A 47 -4.91 -5.69 25.04
CA THR A 47 -3.83 -4.77 24.67
C THR A 47 -4.48 -3.57 24.00
N GLN A 48 -3.88 -2.39 24.14
CA GLN A 48 -4.44 -1.18 23.54
C GLN A 48 -4.52 -1.38 22.02
N ASP A 49 -5.74 -1.48 21.48
CA ASP A 49 -5.96 -1.80 20.07
C ASP A 49 -5.38 -0.69 19.17
N PRO A 50 -4.38 -0.99 18.33
CA PRO A 50 -3.68 0.01 17.52
C PRO A 50 -4.50 0.50 16.32
N ARG A 51 -5.70 -0.05 16.09
CA ARG A 51 -6.58 0.35 15.00
C ARG A 51 -7.30 1.66 15.30
N ILE A 52 -7.37 2.47 14.25
CA ILE A 52 -8.11 3.71 14.18
C ILE A 52 -9.06 3.63 12.99
N ARG A 53 -10.37 3.64 13.27
CA ARG A 53 -11.45 3.49 12.28
C ARG A 53 -12.16 4.82 12.02
N PRO A 54 -12.63 5.09 10.78
CA PRO A 54 -13.45 6.26 10.48
C PRO A 54 -14.74 6.34 11.29
N GLY A 55 -15.38 5.19 11.58
CA GLY A 55 -16.64 5.11 12.33
C GLY A 55 -16.54 5.15 13.86
N ASP A 56 -15.33 5.07 14.42
CA ASP A 56 -15.10 5.20 15.87
C ASP A 56 -14.87 6.68 16.19
N GLN A 57 -15.93 7.42 16.56
CA GLN A 57 -15.86 8.87 16.83
C GLN A 57 -14.82 9.25 17.91
N VAL A 58 -14.38 8.30 18.74
CA VAL A 58 -13.35 8.54 19.75
C VAL A 58 -11.94 8.42 19.15
N ARG A 59 -11.73 7.53 18.17
CA ARG A 59 -10.41 7.29 17.55
C ARG A 59 -10.22 7.94 16.19
N SER A 60 -11.24 8.27 15.40
CA SER A 60 -11.05 9.13 14.21
C SER A 60 -10.51 10.51 14.62
N HIS A 61 -10.95 11.02 15.78
CA HIS A 61 -10.34 12.16 16.44
C HIS A 61 -8.88 11.91 16.85
N GLU A 62 -8.43 10.68 17.08
CA GLU A 62 -7.05 10.36 17.47
C GLU A 62 -6.06 10.61 16.33
N VAL A 63 -6.36 10.21 15.08
CA VAL A 63 -5.50 10.59 13.94
C VAL A 63 -5.52 12.11 13.75
N ILE A 64 -6.69 12.74 13.86
CA ILE A 64 -6.80 14.20 13.76
C ILE A 64 -5.97 14.89 14.84
N ASP A 65 -6.01 14.39 16.06
CA ASP A 65 -5.32 14.92 17.24
C ASP A 65 -3.82 14.60 17.19
N ILE A 66 -3.42 13.46 16.64
CA ILE A 66 -2.02 13.15 16.29
C ILE A 66 -1.48 14.21 15.34
N PHE A 67 -2.16 14.42 14.20
CA PHE A 67 -1.73 15.39 13.20
C PHE A 67 -1.78 16.81 13.77
N THR A 68 -2.88 17.22 14.37
CA THR A 68 -3.05 18.59 14.88
C THR A 68 -2.06 18.90 16.01
N ARG A 69 -1.85 18.00 16.97
CA ARG A 69 -0.85 18.22 18.03
C ARG A 69 0.57 18.23 17.49
N ARG A 70 0.89 17.35 16.53
CA ARG A 70 2.24 17.32 15.92
C ARG A 70 2.51 18.60 15.13
N LEU A 71 1.57 19.02 14.30
CA LEU A 71 1.68 20.26 13.53
C LEU A 71 1.69 21.50 14.44
N ALA A 72 1.02 21.47 15.60
CA ALA A 72 1.02 22.57 16.57
C ALA A 72 2.26 22.63 17.47
N ARG A 73 3.03 21.54 17.59
CA ARG A 73 4.24 21.52 18.45
C ARG A 73 5.29 22.48 17.90
N ARG A 74 5.90 23.22 18.83
CA ARG A 74 7.08 24.06 18.54
C ARG A 74 8.38 23.24 18.50
N GLU A 75 8.38 22.09 19.17
CA GLU A 75 9.50 21.16 19.27
C GLU A 75 9.25 20.00 18.30
N GLY A 76 10.01 19.97 17.20
CA GLY A 76 9.86 19.02 16.09
C GLY A 76 10.28 19.65 14.77
N THR A 77 10.38 18.84 13.71
CA THR A 77 10.68 19.33 12.35
C THR A 77 9.44 19.87 11.65
N GLY A 78 8.25 19.47 12.09
CA GLY A 78 6.98 19.70 11.40
C GLY A 78 6.88 18.89 10.09
N ALA A 79 7.77 17.92 9.87
CA ALA A 79 7.85 17.19 8.62
C ALA A 79 6.95 15.95 8.63
N VAL A 80 6.08 15.85 7.64
CA VAL A 80 5.23 14.68 7.38
C VAL A 80 5.67 14.04 6.09
N LEU A 81 5.91 12.73 6.08
CA LEU A 81 6.16 11.93 4.89
C LEU A 81 4.99 10.99 4.64
N ALA A 82 4.40 11.06 3.44
CA ALA A 82 3.39 10.11 2.99
C ALA A 82 3.92 9.28 1.82
N LEU A 83 3.98 7.97 2.00
CA LEU A 83 4.48 6.99 1.03
C LEU A 83 3.30 6.30 0.38
N SER A 84 3.13 6.52 -0.93
CA SER A 84 2.00 5.95 -1.67
C SER A 84 2.17 4.46 -1.94
N GLY A 85 1.06 3.84 -2.35
CA GLY A 85 1.12 2.55 -3.02
C GLY A 85 1.76 2.62 -4.41
N GLY A 86 2.06 1.46 -4.99
CA GLY A 86 2.80 1.38 -6.25
C GLY A 86 3.38 0.02 -6.64
N GLY A 87 3.17 -1.04 -5.83
CA GLY A 87 3.72 -2.36 -6.11
C GLY A 87 5.26 -2.35 -6.25
N ALA A 88 5.77 -2.91 -7.34
CA ALA A 88 7.20 -2.99 -7.63
C ALA A 88 7.87 -1.61 -7.75
N ASN A 89 7.12 -0.57 -8.12
CA ASN A 89 7.61 0.80 -8.23
C ASN A 89 7.99 1.40 -6.86
N GLY A 90 7.70 0.73 -5.74
CA GLY A 90 8.23 1.13 -4.43
C GLY A 90 9.75 1.24 -4.38
N ALA A 91 10.46 0.55 -5.29
CA ALA A 91 11.90 0.70 -5.46
C ALA A 91 12.30 2.16 -5.75
N PHE A 92 11.47 2.94 -6.48
CA PHE A 92 11.69 4.36 -6.70
C PHE A 92 11.71 5.13 -5.39
N GLY A 93 10.72 4.91 -4.53
CA GLY A 93 10.64 5.59 -3.24
C GLY A 93 11.77 5.23 -2.30
N ALA A 94 12.16 3.95 -2.26
CA ALA A 94 13.37 3.53 -1.56
C ALA A 94 14.60 4.28 -2.09
N GLY A 95 14.74 4.36 -3.42
CA GLY A 95 15.82 5.11 -4.07
C GLY A 95 15.85 6.58 -3.69
N VAL A 96 14.69 7.26 -3.74
CA VAL A 96 14.58 8.67 -3.34
C VAL A 96 15.00 8.86 -1.89
N LEU A 97 14.54 8.01 -0.96
CA LEU A 97 14.88 8.13 0.46
C LEU A 97 16.37 7.94 0.72
N VAL A 98 16.97 6.91 0.11
CA VAL A 98 18.41 6.62 0.21
C VAL A 98 19.23 7.75 -0.40
N GLY A 99 18.91 8.19 -1.62
CA GLY A 99 19.63 9.29 -2.28
C GLY A 99 19.48 10.63 -1.56
N TRP A 100 18.37 10.84 -0.86
CA TRP A 100 18.15 12.04 -0.05
C TRP A 100 19.00 12.03 1.22
N SER A 101 19.17 10.87 1.85
CA SER A 101 20.14 10.70 2.94
C SER A 101 21.58 10.87 2.47
N GLU A 102 21.94 10.30 1.30
CA GLU A 102 23.26 10.46 0.67
C GLU A 102 23.58 11.95 0.39
N LYS A 103 22.57 12.74 0.03
CA LYS A 103 22.69 14.20 -0.12
C LYS A 103 22.94 14.92 1.21
N GLY A 104 22.52 14.33 2.34
CA GLY A 104 22.77 14.82 3.69
C GLY A 104 21.75 15.83 4.22
N ASP A 105 20.62 16.03 3.54
CA ASP A 105 19.58 17.01 3.92
C ASP A 105 18.17 16.40 4.07
N ARG A 106 18.08 15.07 4.22
CA ARG A 106 16.81 14.40 4.54
C ARG A 106 16.36 14.77 5.95
N PRO A 107 15.15 15.33 6.13
CA PRO A 107 14.65 15.70 7.45
C PRO A 107 14.27 14.45 8.24
N GLU A 108 14.34 14.56 9.57
CA GLU A 108 13.66 13.62 10.46
C GLU A 108 12.15 13.89 10.41
N PHE A 109 11.35 12.86 10.14
CA PHE A 109 9.90 13.01 10.01
C PHE A 109 9.19 12.82 11.36
N ASP A 110 8.32 13.76 11.72
CA ASP A 110 7.42 13.66 12.87
C ASP A 110 6.32 12.62 12.64
N ILE A 111 5.85 12.51 11.40
CA ILE A 111 4.83 11.55 10.97
C ILE A 111 5.29 10.90 9.66
N VAL A 112 5.30 9.57 9.62
CA VAL A 112 5.46 8.79 8.40
C VAL A 112 4.20 7.96 8.20
N THR A 113 3.61 8.05 7.02
CA THR A 113 2.48 7.22 6.62
C THR A 113 2.84 6.33 5.43
N GLY A 114 2.28 5.12 5.38
CA GLY A 114 2.54 4.17 4.32
C GLY A 114 1.31 3.37 3.89
N ILE A 115 1.17 3.17 2.59
CA ILE A 115 0.12 2.34 1.98
C ILE A 115 0.76 1.41 0.96
N SER A 116 0.39 0.12 0.96
CA SER A 116 0.93 -0.86 0.02
C SER A 116 2.45 -0.96 0.10
N THR A 117 3.16 -0.90 -1.03
CA THR A 117 4.62 -0.79 -1.03
C THR A 117 5.14 0.37 -0.17
N GLY A 118 4.38 1.46 -0.03
CA GLY A 118 4.68 2.54 0.91
C GLY A 118 4.65 2.09 2.37
N ALA A 119 3.75 1.16 2.74
CA ALA A 119 3.73 0.57 4.09
C ALA A 119 4.96 -0.29 4.37
N LEU A 120 5.49 -0.97 3.35
CA LEU A 120 6.71 -1.78 3.48
C LEU A 120 7.98 -0.92 3.66
N SER A 121 8.02 0.25 3.03
CA SER A 121 9.15 1.20 3.16
C SER A 121 9.03 2.14 4.36
N ALA A 122 7.81 2.39 4.86
CA ALA A 122 7.55 3.33 5.95
C ALA A 122 8.31 3.06 7.25
N PRO A 123 8.46 1.80 7.75
CA PRO A 123 9.29 1.50 8.93
C PRO A 123 10.72 2.02 8.81
N PHE A 124 11.39 1.72 7.70
CA PHE A 124 12.76 2.20 7.45
C PHE A 124 12.79 3.71 7.28
N ALA A 125 11.81 4.27 6.56
CA ALA A 125 11.72 5.70 6.36
C ALA A 125 11.58 6.48 7.68
N PHE A 126 10.83 5.89 8.62
CA PHE A 126 10.60 6.36 9.97
C PHE A 126 11.86 6.24 10.84
N LEU A 127 12.62 5.15 10.75
CA LEU A 127 13.84 5.02 11.54
C LEU A 127 14.99 5.91 11.04
N GLY A 128 14.97 6.30 9.77
CA GLY A 128 15.90 7.29 9.21
C GLY A 128 17.09 6.65 8.49
N SER A 129 18.17 7.42 8.30
CA SER A 129 19.29 7.06 7.44
C SER A 129 20.08 5.84 7.91
N ASP A 130 20.05 5.54 9.20
CA ASP A 130 20.73 4.37 9.77
C ASP A 130 20.14 3.03 9.28
N TRP A 131 18.96 3.07 8.64
CA TRP A 131 18.22 1.92 8.11
C TRP A 131 18.12 1.93 6.57
N ASP A 132 18.89 2.78 5.91
CA ASP A 132 18.84 2.94 4.46
C ASP A 132 19.46 1.76 3.71
N ASP A 133 20.41 1.04 4.31
CA ASP A 133 20.98 -0.17 3.71
C ASP A 133 19.96 -1.32 3.71
N GLU A 134 19.22 -1.52 4.80
CA GLU A 134 18.11 -2.47 4.87
C GLU A 134 16.97 -2.07 3.91
N LEU A 135 16.65 -0.79 3.81
CA LEU A 135 15.68 -0.29 2.83
C LEU A 135 16.13 -0.57 1.40
N ARG A 136 17.40 -0.32 1.08
CA ARG A 136 17.99 -0.62 -0.23
C ARG A 136 17.90 -2.12 -0.52
N ASP A 137 18.32 -2.96 0.42
CA ASP A 137 18.35 -4.42 0.24
C ASP A 137 16.95 -5.03 0.12
N ALA A 138 15.95 -4.51 0.83
CA ALA A 138 14.57 -4.96 0.72
C ALA A 138 14.01 -4.82 -0.71
N TYR A 139 14.43 -3.78 -1.45
CA TYR A 139 13.95 -3.50 -2.81
C TYR A 139 14.93 -3.95 -3.91
N THR A 140 16.22 -4.01 -3.62
CA THR A 140 17.26 -4.27 -4.63
C THR A 140 18.08 -5.52 -4.36
N GLY A 141 17.89 -6.23 -3.24
CA GLY A 141 18.66 -7.44 -2.89
C GLY A 141 18.21 -8.73 -3.60
N GLY A 142 17.24 -8.64 -4.53
CA GLY A 142 16.78 -9.79 -5.34
C GLY A 142 15.86 -10.79 -4.63
N GLN A 143 15.68 -10.65 -3.32
CA GLN A 143 14.73 -11.46 -2.54
C GLN A 143 13.30 -11.25 -3.05
N ALA A 144 12.85 -10.00 -3.17
CA ALA A 144 11.54 -9.64 -3.69
C ALA A 144 11.28 -10.23 -5.09
N SER A 145 12.24 -10.13 -6.01
CA SER A 145 12.10 -10.70 -7.36
C SER A 145 12.04 -12.23 -7.36
N SER A 146 12.81 -12.91 -6.50
CA SER A 146 12.78 -14.37 -6.40
C SER A 146 11.43 -14.89 -5.89
N ILE A 147 10.78 -14.09 -5.04
CA ILE A 147 9.55 -14.43 -4.32
C ILE A 147 8.29 -13.96 -5.07
N LEU A 148 8.37 -12.84 -5.79
CA LEU A 148 7.24 -12.14 -6.44
C LEU A 148 7.38 -12.10 -7.97
N SER A 149 8.24 -12.90 -8.59
CA SER A 149 8.35 -12.98 -10.05
C SER A 149 7.01 -13.35 -10.71
N PRO A 150 6.77 -12.98 -11.99
CA PRO A 150 5.59 -13.41 -12.74
C PRO A 150 5.41 -14.93 -12.76
N ARG A 151 6.50 -15.71 -12.71
CA ARG A 151 6.45 -17.18 -12.62
C ARG A 151 5.94 -17.65 -11.24
N ALA A 152 6.36 -17.00 -10.16
CA ALA A 152 5.87 -17.28 -8.81
C ALA A 152 4.39 -16.89 -8.65
N LEU A 153 4.02 -15.71 -9.17
CA LEU A 153 2.64 -15.20 -9.19
C LEU A 153 1.71 -16.02 -10.08
N ALA A 154 2.19 -16.54 -11.22
CA ALA A 154 1.38 -17.40 -12.09
C ALA A 154 0.94 -18.71 -11.40
N GLY A 155 1.71 -19.18 -10.41
CA GLY A 155 1.33 -20.32 -9.57
C GLY A 155 0.15 -20.02 -8.64
N LEU A 156 -0.13 -18.75 -8.32
CA LEU A 156 -1.22 -18.32 -7.43
C LEU A 156 -2.59 -18.30 -8.12
N ILE A 157 -2.65 -18.41 -9.45
CA ILE A 157 -3.90 -18.40 -10.23
C ILE A 157 -4.70 -19.71 -10.00
N HIS A 158 -4.07 -20.75 -9.44
CA HIS A 158 -4.76 -21.93 -8.96
C HIS A 158 -5.39 -21.66 -7.58
N PRO A 159 -6.71 -21.88 -7.39
CA PRO A 159 -7.39 -21.67 -6.10
C PRO A 159 -6.75 -22.41 -4.92
N SER A 160 -6.08 -23.54 -5.17
CA SER A 160 -5.38 -24.34 -4.16
C SER A 160 -4.00 -23.81 -3.77
N LEU A 161 -3.46 -22.80 -4.49
CA LEU A 161 -2.13 -22.23 -4.28
C LEU A 161 -2.17 -20.71 -4.06
N TYR A 162 -3.36 -20.10 -4.01
CA TYR A 162 -3.58 -18.68 -3.72
C TYR A 162 -3.14 -18.37 -2.27
N SER A 163 -1.84 -18.18 -2.08
CA SER A 163 -1.19 -18.04 -0.77
C SER A 163 -0.42 -16.73 -0.68
N SER A 164 -0.56 -16.02 0.44
CA SER A 164 0.27 -14.85 0.78
C SER A 164 1.68 -15.24 1.25
N ALA A 165 2.03 -16.54 1.27
CA ALA A 165 3.32 -17.02 1.76
C ALA A 165 4.55 -16.31 1.16
N PRO A 166 4.59 -15.95 -0.15
CA PRO A 166 5.71 -15.19 -0.70
C PRO A 166 5.86 -13.82 -0.03
N LEU A 167 4.79 -13.01 -0.02
CA LEU A 167 4.79 -11.69 0.61
C LEU A 167 5.05 -11.77 2.13
N ARG A 168 4.47 -12.76 2.81
CA ARG A 168 4.70 -13.00 4.25
C ARG A 168 6.17 -13.27 4.55
N ARG A 169 6.84 -14.13 3.78
CA ARG A 169 8.28 -14.40 3.96
C ARG A 169 9.13 -13.15 3.77
N LEU A 170 8.83 -12.33 2.76
CA LEU A 170 9.53 -11.06 2.55
C LEU A 170 9.40 -10.14 3.78
N VAL A 171 8.18 -10.01 4.30
CA VAL A 171 7.92 -9.19 5.49
C VAL A 171 8.60 -9.79 6.73
N GLU A 172 8.51 -11.10 6.96
CA GLU A 172 9.15 -11.78 8.09
C GLU A 172 10.67 -11.62 8.12
N GLN A 173 11.32 -11.63 6.96
CA GLN A 173 12.77 -11.45 6.83
C GLN A 173 13.24 -10.04 7.16
N ASN A 174 12.41 -9.03 6.88
CA ASN A 174 12.78 -7.63 7.02
C ASN A 174 12.25 -6.99 8.32
N VAL A 175 11.17 -7.54 8.89
CA VAL A 175 10.54 -7.05 10.11
C VAL A 175 10.98 -7.91 11.28
N THR A 176 12.04 -7.49 11.95
CA THR A 176 12.65 -8.22 13.07
C THR A 176 12.25 -7.62 14.42
N PRO A 177 12.47 -8.33 15.55
CA PRO A 177 12.30 -7.76 16.88
C PRO A 177 13.12 -6.47 17.11
N GLU A 178 14.31 -6.39 16.51
CA GLU A 178 15.18 -5.21 16.59
C GLU A 178 14.56 -4.00 15.89
N LEU A 179 14.02 -4.19 14.68
CA LEU A 179 13.25 -3.16 13.97
C LEU A 179 12.08 -2.68 14.84
N LEU A 180 11.34 -3.61 15.43
CA LEU A 180 10.18 -3.30 16.27
C LEU A 180 10.59 -2.46 17.50
N SER A 181 11.68 -2.84 18.17
CA SER A 181 12.22 -2.11 19.32
C SER A 181 12.67 -0.69 18.95
N ALA A 182 13.34 -0.53 17.80
CA ALA A 182 13.75 0.77 17.30
C ALA A 182 12.53 1.69 17.02
N ILE A 183 11.46 1.14 16.44
CA ILE A 183 10.23 1.89 16.17
C ILE A 183 9.56 2.32 17.47
N ALA A 184 9.51 1.44 18.47
CA ALA A 184 8.96 1.78 19.80
C ALA A 184 9.75 2.92 20.46
N ALA A 185 11.07 2.93 20.34
CA ALA A 185 11.92 3.99 20.87
C ALA A 185 11.63 5.36 20.20
N GLU A 186 11.50 5.39 18.87
CA GLU A 186 11.12 6.62 18.14
C GLU A 186 9.68 7.05 18.43
N HIS A 187 8.76 6.10 18.62
CA HIS A 187 7.40 6.39 19.03
C HIS A 187 7.34 7.03 20.43
N ALA A 188 8.22 6.62 21.35
CA ALA A 188 8.33 7.20 22.70
C ALA A 188 8.83 8.66 22.68
N LYS A 189 9.67 9.03 21.70
CA LYS A 189 10.00 10.45 21.40
C LYS A 189 8.80 11.22 20.83
N GLY A 190 7.78 10.48 20.44
CA GLY A 190 6.47 10.97 20.05
C GLY A 190 6.22 11.00 18.55
N ARG A 191 7.19 10.57 17.74
CA ARG A 191 7.00 10.42 16.29
C ARG A 191 5.92 9.37 16.01
N ARG A 192 5.28 9.42 14.84
CA ARG A 192 4.19 8.50 14.48
C ARG A 192 4.45 7.79 13.17
N LEU A 193 4.30 6.47 13.20
CA LEU A 193 4.32 5.60 12.03
C LEU A 193 2.92 5.04 11.83
N LEU A 194 2.28 5.41 10.73
CA LEU A 194 0.90 5.03 10.43
C LEU A 194 0.84 4.20 9.15
N VAL A 195 0.18 3.05 9.19
CA VAL A 195 -0.05 2.21 8.01
C VAL A 195 -1.54 2.11 7.72
N VAL A 196 -1.93 2.05 6.45
CA VAL A 196 -3.34 1.96 6.06
C VAL A 196 -3.64 0.65 5.36
N THR A 197 -4.74 0.02 5.74
CA THR A 197 -5.35 -1.13 5.05
C THR A 197 -6.79 -0.78 4.68
N THR A 198 -7.39 -1.52 3.75
CA THR A 198 -8.83 -1.44 3.50
C THR A 198 -9.51 -2.66 4.09
N ASN A 199 -10.46 -2.45 5.00
CA ASN A 199 -11.35 -3.50 5.48
C ASN A 199 -12.49 -3.65 4.45
N LEU A 200 -12.55 -4.79 3.76
CA LEU A 200 -13.55 -5.04 2.71
C LEU A 200 -14.96 -5.30 3.23
N ASP A 201 -15.09 -5.75 4.48
CA ASP A 201 -16.39 -6.04 5.09
C ASP A 201 -17.17 -4.75 5.37
N SER A 202 -16.46 -3.71 5.81
CA SER A 202 -17.00 -2.37 6.09
C SER A 202 -16.77 -1.37 4.96
N GLN A 203 -15.88 -1.69 4.01
CA GLN A 203 -15.38 -0.77 2.97
C GLN A 203 -14.61 0.44 3.53
N GLU A 204 -14.21 0.40 4.79
CA GLU A 204 -13.52 1.49 5.47
C GLU A 204 -11.99 1.36 5.34
N SER A 205 -11.32 2.51 5.32
CA SER A 205 -9.87 2.59 5.48
C SER A 205 -9.52 2.49 6.96
N VAL A 206 -8.76 1.48 7.35
CA VAL A 206 -8.29 1.28 8.72
C VAL A 206 -6.85 1.75 8.83
N VAL A 207 -6.62 2.73 9.69
CA VAL A 207 -5.29 3.27 10.02
C VAL A 207 -4.75 2.51 11.24
N TRP A 208 -3.49 2.13 11.21
CA TRP A 208 -2.80 1.39 12.26
C TRP A 208 -1.66 2.24 12.82
N ASP A 209 -1.66 2.53 14.13
CA ASP A 209 -0.49 3.13 14.79
C ASP A 209 0.55 2.04 15.07
N MET A 210 1.50 1.92 14.15
CA MET A 210 2.52 0.88 14.18
C MET A 210 3.53 1.12 15.30
N GLY A 211 3.71 2.37 15.75
CA GLY A 211 4.58 2.68 16.88
C GLY A 211 3.97 2.30 18.22
N GLN A 212 2.66 2.50 18.38
CA GLN A 212 1.91 2.01 19.52
C GLN A 212 1.92 0.48 19.57
N LEU A 213 1.67 -0.18 18.43
CA LEU A 213 1.76 -1.63 18.32
C LEU A 213 3.16 -2.13 18.69
N ALA A 214 4.21 -1.53 18.13
CA ALA A 214 5.59 -1.89 18.45
C ALA A 214 5.93 -1.72 19.94
N SER A 215 5.34 -0.72 20.61
CA SER A 215 5.56 -0.44 22.03
C SER A 215 5.01 -1.51 22.97
N GLN A 216 4.14 -2.41 22.49
CA GLN A 216 3.68 -3.57 23.26
C GLN A 216 4.81 -4.57 23.51
N GLY A 217 5.75 -4.70 22.56
CA GLY A 217 7.02 -5.39 22.75
C GLY A 217 6.98 -6.92 22.88
N ASP A 218 5.82 -7.54 22.67
CA ASP A 218 5.66 -9.01 22.74
C ASP A 218 5.58 -9.68 21.36
N GLU A 219 5.58 -11.02 21.34
CA GLU A 219 5.53 -11.81 20.10
C GLU A 219 4.23 -11.59 19.31
N GLN A 220 3.11 -11.33 20.00
CA GLN A 220 1.81 -11.08 19.35
C GLN A 220 1.83 -9.74 18.63
N ALA A 221 2.48 -8.73 19.20
CA ALA A 221 2.69 -7.44 18.56
C ALA A 221 3.52 -7.58 17.29
N LEU A 222 4.60 -8.37 17.32
CA LEU A 222 5.40 -8.63 16.12
C LEU A 222 4.59 -9.36 15.03
N LEU A 223 3.79 -10.36 15.41
CA LEU A 223 2.93 -11.08 14.48
C LEU A 223 1.92 -10.12 13.82
N LEU A 224 1.17 -9.36 14.63
CA LEU A 224 0.19 -8.40 14.12
C LEU A 224 0.85 -7.32 13.26
N PHE A 225 2.03 -6.83 13.65
CA PHE A 225 2.76 -5.82 12.88
C PHE A 225 3.05 -6.33 11.46
N ARG A 226 3.53 -7.58 11.35
CA ARG A 226 3.78 -8.25 10.06
C ARG A 226 2.47 -8.44 9.29
N GLU A 227 1.40 -8.87 9.94
CA GLU A 227 0.11 -9.07 9.29
C GLU A 227 -0.49 -7.80 8.71
N VAL A 228 -0.38 -6.67 9.43
CA VAL A 228 -0.82 -5.36 8.95
C VAL A 228 -0.05 -4.93 7.71
N LEU A 229 1.28 -5.13 7.70
CA LEU A 229 2.11 -4.81 6.52
C LEU A 229 1.78 -5.69 5.32
N VAL A 230 1.61 -7.01 5.54
CA VAL A 230 1.17 -7.94 4.49
C VAL A 230 -0.20 -7.54 3.96
N ALA A 231 -1.16 -7.23 4.84
CA ALA A 231 -2.50 -6.80 4.46
C ALA A 231 -2.46 -5.51 3.64
N SER A 232 -1.68 -4.51 4.06
CA SER A 232 -1.54 -3.25 3.35
C SER A 232 -0.94 -3.42 1.95
N ALA A 233 -0.09 -4.44 1.74
CA ALA A 233 0.52 -4.76 0.45
C ALA A 233 -0.22 -5.85 -0.36
N SER A 234 -1.37 -6.36 0.14
CA SER A 234 -2.16 -7.40 -0.54
C SER A 234 -3.08 -6.80 -1.62
N ILE A 235 -2.51 -6.52 -2.80
CA ILE A 235 -3.26 -5.99 -3.96
C ILE A 235 -4.33 -6.99 -4.41
N PRO A 236 -5.62 -6.60 -4.47
CA PRO A 236 -6.69 -7.47 -4.96
C PRO A 236 -6.42 -8.03 -6.36
N GLY A 237 -6.61 -9.34 -6.51
CA GLY A 237 -6.35 -10.07 -7.76
C GLY A 237 -4.88 -10.45 -7.99
N VAL A 238 -3.96 -9.98 -7.13
CA VAL A 238 -2.54 -10.37 -7.12
C VAL A 238 -2.23 -11.23 -5.89
N PHE A 239 -2.66 -10.77 -4.71
CA PHE A 239 -2.46 -11.46 -3.44
C PHE A 239 -3.80 -11.67 -2.71
N PRO A 240 -3.94 -12.76 -1.92
CA PRO A 240 -5.10 -12.94 -1.07
C PRO A 240 -5.25 -11.84 -0.02
N PRO A 241 -6.49 -11.54 0.40
CA PRO A 241 -6.72 -10.74 1.60
C PRO A 241 -6.11 -11.42 2.83
N VAL A 242 -5.86 -10.63 3.86
CA VAL A 242 -5.44 -11.10 5.18
C VAL A 242 -6.64 -10.97 6.11
N MET A 243 -6.97 -12.07 6.80
CA MET A 243 -7.95 -12.03 7.89
C MET A 243 -7.24 -11.55 9.15
N ILE A 244 -7.72 -10.47 9.76
CA ILE A 244 -7.17 -9.93 11.01
C ILE A 244 -8.25 -9.97 12.08
N ALA A 245 -7.93 -10.51 13.25
CA ALA A 245 -8.87 -10.61 14.35
C ALA A 245 -9.32 -9.23 14.84
N GLY A 246 -10.61 -9.08 15.09
CA GLY A 246 -11.26 -7.89 15.62
C GLY A 246 -12.21 -8.19 16.76
N LEU A 247 -12.63 -7.14 17.43
CA LEU A 247 -13.66 -7.20 18.46
C LEU A 247 -14.87 -6.40 17.98
N GLN A 248 -16.04 -7.04 17.99
CA GLN A 248 -17.32 -6.40 17.75
C GLN A 248 -18.22 -6.67 18.96
N GLY A 249 -18.29 -5.70 19.87
CA GLY A 249 -18.92 -5.92 21.18
C GLY A 249 -18.11 -6.92 22.02
N ASP A 250 -18.75 -8.02 22.42
CA ASP A 250 -18.19 -9.14 23.18
C ASP A 250 -17.87 -10.36 22.29
N GLN A 251 -17.74 -10.16 20.98
CA GLN A 251 -17.43 -11.22 20.02
C GLN A 251 -16.09 -10.98 19.32
N ILE A 252 -15.33 -12.06 19.17
CA ILE A 252 -14.16 -12.10 18.30
C ILE A 252 -14.67 -12.35 16.88
N ILE A 253 -14.32 -11.44 15.98
CA ILE A 253 -14.62 -11.53 14.54
C ILE A 253 -13.32 -11.56 13.74
N GLU A 254 -13.37 -12.06 12.51
CA GLU A 254 -12.29 -11.90 11.54
C GLU A 254 -12.67 -10.86 10.51
N GLU A 255 -11.86 -9.82 10.39
CA GLU A 255 -12.02 -8.76 9.41
C GLU A 255 -11.17 -9.05 8.17
N MET A 256 -11.76 -8.87 6.99
CA MET A 256 -11.07 -9.07 5.73
C MET A 256 -10.32 -7.80 5.31
N HIS A 257 -8.99 -7.80 5.41
CA HIS A 257 -8.15 -6.67 5.02
C HIS A 257 -7.41 -6.91 3.69
N VAL A 258 -7.36 -5.86 2.87
CA VAL A 258 -6.58 -5.78 1.63
C VAL A 258 -5.79 -4.48 1.57
N ASP A 259 -5.08 -4.30 0.46
CA ASP A 259 -4.30 -3.10 0.18
C ASP A 259 -5.10 -1.81 0.39
N GLY A 260 -4.55 -0.88 1.18
CA GLY A 260 -5.19 0.41 1.47
C GLY A 260 -5.37 1.32 0.24
N GLY A 261 -4.60 1.05 -0.81
CA GLY A 261 -4.66 1.67 -2.13
C GLY A 261 -5.99 1.46 -2.85
N VAL A 262 -6.83 0.54 -2.37
CA VAL A 262 -8.21 0.38 -2.82
C VAL A 262 -9.03 1.62 -2.50
N ASN A 263 -8.86 2.19 -1.30
CA ASN A 263 -9.62 3.36 -0.86
C ASN A 263 -8.85 4.68 -1.06
N MET A 264 -7.54 4.71 -0.78
CA MET A 264 -6.75 5.94 -0.88
C MET A 264 -5.30 5.66 -1.34
N PRO A 265 -4.73 6.50 -2.21
CA PRO A 265 -3.39 6.26 -2.77
C PRO A 265 -2.25 6.54 -1.78
N PHE A 266 -2.45 7.46 -0.84
CA PHE A 266 -1.53 7.83 0.23
C PHE A 266 -2.30 8.57 1.35
N LEU A 267 -1.76 8.59 2.57
CA LEU A 267 -2.32 9.33 3.71
C LEU A 267 -1.44 10.54 4.05
N GLY A 268 -1.62 11.65 3.34
CA GLY A 268 -0.87 12.89 3.59
C GLY A 268 -1.45 13.66 4.78
N VAL A 269 -2.71 14.03 4.65
CA VAL A 269 -3.52 14.68 5.68
C VAL A 269 -4.85 13.93 5.75
N PRO A 270 -5.39 13.64 6.95
CA PRO A 270 -6.70 13.00 7.09
C PRO A 270 -7.82 13.79 6.40
N GLU A 271 -8.75 13.08 5.77
CA GLU A 271 -9.85 13.66 4.98
C GLU A 271 -10.72 14.61 5.82
N ASP A 272 -10.99 14.26 7.08
CA ASP A 272 -11.79 15.08 7.99
C ASP A 272 -11.14 16.46 8.27
N ILE A 273 -9.81 16.51 8.40
CA ILE A 273 -9.08 17.78 8.56
C ILE A 273 -9.20 18.62 7.29
N MET A 274 -9.10 17.98 6.12
CA MET A 274 -9.26 18.67 4.85
C MET A 274 -10.68 19.20 4.68
N ALA A 275 -11.69 18.38 5.02
CA ALA A 275 -13.12 18.66 4.89
C ALA A 275 -13.61 19.73 5.86
N ALA A 276 -13.05 19.82 7.07
CA ALA A 276 -13.38 20.85 8.04
C ALA A 276 -13.18 22.27 7.50
N GLY A 277 -12.28 22.45 6.51
CA GLY A 277 -12.09 23.72 5.79
C GLY A 277 -11.51 24.87 6.62
N GLN A 278 -11.26 24.65 7.91
CA GLN A 278 -10.69 25.62 8.83
C GLN A 278 -9.16 25.67 8.69
N ARG A 279 -8.56 26.73 9.23
CA ARG A 279 -7.11 26.79 9.42
C ARG A 279 -6.72 25.90 10.60
N THR A 280 -5.71 25.08 10.41
CA THR A 280 -5.10 24.23 11.43
C THR A 280 -3.95 25.01 12.08
N PRO A 281 -4.05 25.37 13.38
CA PRO A 281 -2.98 26.10 14.06
C PRO A 281 -1.64 25.35 14.01
N GLY A 282 -0.55 26.04 13.67
CA GLY A 282 0.80 25.45 13.59
C GLY A 282 1.15 24.81 12.25
N ALA A 283 0.14 24.51 11.41
CA ALA A 283 0.37 23.93 10.10
C ALA A 283 1.17 24.85 9.16
N GLU A 284 1.27 26.16 9.45
CA GLU A 284 2.13 27.08 8.70
C GLU A 284 3.62 26.75 8.79
N ARG A 285 4.02 25.89 9.73
CA ARG A 285 5.40 25.41 9.91
C ARG A 285 5.61 24.00 9.36
N ALA A 286 4.54 23.37 8.91
CA ALA A 286 4.57 22.00 8.44
C ALA A 286 5.23 21.90 7.07
N SER A 287 5.98 20.82 6.85
CA SER A 287 6.45 20.43 5.52
C SER A 287 5.87 19.07 5.18
N LEU A 288 4.97 19.04 4.21
CA LEU A 288 4.31 17.84 3.73
C LEU A 288 5.06 17.30 2.52
N TYR A 289 5.67 16.12 2.67
CA TYR A 289 6.35 15.40 1.61
C TYR A 289 5.48 14.22 1.17
N VAL A 290 5.07 14.20 -0.09
CA VAL A 290 4.30 13.10 -0.67
C VAL A 290 5.16 12.39 -1.72
N LEU A 291 5.54 11.16 -1.43
CA LEU A 291 6.30 10.31 -2.34
C LEU A 291 5.33 9.36 -3.03
N ILE A 292 5.15 9.58 -4.33
CA ILE A 292 4.35 8.76 -5.22
C ILE A 292 5.23 7.68 -5.86
N ASN A 293 5.03 6.42 -5.47
CA ASN A 293 5.65 5.22 -6.05
C ASN A 293 5.02 4.87 -7.42
N GLY A 294 4.90 5.86 -8.29
CA GLY A 294 4.22 5.75 -9.56
C GLY A 294 4.30 7.04 -10.38
N GLN A 295 3.71 6.99 -11.56
CA GLN A 295 3.59 8.16 -12.44
C GLN A 295 2.22 8.82 -12.23
N THR A 296 2.19 10.13 -11.98
CA THR A 296 0.94 10.90 -11.83
C THR A 296 0.33 11.29 -13.18
N GLY A 297 1.18 11.46 -14.20
CA GLY A 297 0.81 11.79 -15.57
C GLY A 297 0.07 10.68 -16.32
N ARG A 298 -0.66 11.06 -17.37
CA ARG A 298 -1.33 10.10 -18.26
C ARG A 298 -0.31 9.46 -19.19
N THR A 299 -0.25 8.13 -19.24
CA THR A 299 0.64 7.42 -20.19
C THR A 299 -0.20 6.94 -21.39
N PRO A 300 -0.03 7.49 -22.60
CA PRO A 300 -0.79 7.05 -23.77
C PRO A 300 -0.45 5.60 -24.13
N GLY A 301 -1.42 4.86 -24.68
CA GLY A 301 -1.21 3.48 -25.08
C GLY A 301 -2.49 2.81 -25.58
N VAL A 302 -2.35 1.87 -26.50
CA VAL A 302 -3.46 1.03 -27.00
C VAL A 302 -3.53 -0.24 -26.17
N VAL A 303 -4.69 -0.49 -25.59
CA VAL A 303 -4.93 -1.68 -24.75
C VAL A 303 -5.26 -2.86 -25.65
N ARG A 304 -4.65 -4.02 -25.38
CA ARG A 304 -5.04 -5.27 -26.05
C ARG A 304 -6.45 -5.68 -25.64
N GLY A 305 -7.21 -6.27 -26.56
CA GLY A 305 -8.59 -6.74 -26.31
C GLY A 305 -8.71 -8.00 -25.45
N SER A 306 -7.87 -8.15 -24.42
CA SER A 306 -7.91 -9.27 -23.47
C SER A 306 -8.32 -8.80 -22.08
N LEU A 307 -9.09 -9.62 -21.35
CA LEU A 307 -9.61 -9.27 -20.03
C LEU A 307 -8.51 -8.85 -19.03
N PRO A 308 -7.37 -9.56 -18.89
CA PRO A 308 -6.30 -9.14 -17.98
C PRO A 308 -5.68 -7.78 -18.34
N ALA A 309 -5.51 -7.50 -19.64
CA ALA A 309 -4.96 -6.22 -20.11
C ALA A 309 -5.93 -5.06 -19.85
N ILE A 310 -7.23 -5.30 -20.02
CA ILE A 310 -8.30 -4.32 -19.73
C ILE A 310 -8.37 -4.03 -18.23
N LEU A 311 -8.33 -5.06 -17.37
CA LEU A 311 -8.36 -4.88 -15.91
C LEU A 311 -7.13 -4.12 -15.41
N THR A 312 -5.93 -4.48 -15.90
CA THR A 312 -4.68 -3.79 -15.56
C THR A 312 -4.74 -2.32 -15.94
N ARG A 313 -5.16 -2.00 -17.18
CA ARG A 313 -5.28 -0.62 -17.63
C ARG A 313 -6.34 0.16 -16.83
N THR A 314 -7.46 -0.49 -16.50
CA THR A 314 -8.53 0.12 -15.69
C THR A 314 -7.99 0.49 -14.31
N TYR A 315 -7.28 -0.43 -13.65
CA TYR A 315 -6.64 -0.17 -12.36
C TYR A 315 -5.64 0.97 -12.45
N GLU A 316 -4.68 0.93 -13.39
CA GLU A 316 -3.71 2.01 -13.58
C GLU A 316 -4.37 3.38 -13.82
N SER A 317 -5.41 3.42 -14.66
CA SER A 317 -6.14 4.66 -14.97
C SER A 317 -6.84 5.21 -13.74
N MET A 318 -7.50 4.34 -12.96
CA MET A 318 -8.17 4.70 -11.70
C MET A 318 -7.15 5.19 -10.67
N SER A 319 -6.10 4.43 -10.38
CA SER A 319 -5.05 4.78 -9.42
C SER A 319 -4.38 6.11 -9.75
N LYS A 320 -4.10 6.39 -11.04
CA LYS A 320 -3.55 7.68 -11.48
C LYS A 320 -4.54 8.83 -11.29
N ALA A 321 -5.83 8.59 -11.54
CA ALA A 321 -6.88 9.59 -11.33
C ALA A 321 -7.07 9.92 -9.85
N THR A 322 -7.20 8.90 -8.99
CA THR A 322 -7.33 9.08 -7.54
C THR A 322 -6.11 9.78 -6.96
N THR A 323 -4.89 9.38 -7.35
CA THR A 323 -3.65 10.04 -6.93
C THR A 323 -3.66 11.54 -7.24
N ARG A 324 -4.03 11.94 -8.46
CA ARG A 324 -4.12 13.37 -8.82
C ARG A 324 -5.16 14.12 -7.97
N THR A 325 -6.31 13.52 -7.70
CA THR A 325 -7.35 14.12 -6.85
C THR A 325 -6.85 14.30 -5.41
N HIS A 326 -6.22 13.28 -4.82
CA HIS A 326 -5.66 13.37 -3.46
C HIS A 326 -4.51 14.38 -3.36
N LEU A 327 -3.62 14.43 -4.36
CA LEU A 327 -2.56 15.45 -4.44
C LEU A 327 -3.17 16.85 -4.49
N ALA A 328 -4.22 17.07 -5.29
CA ALA A 328 -4.86 18.37 -5.39
C ALA A 328 -5.53 18.78 -4.07
N ALA A 329 -6.20 17.85 -3.38
CA ALA A 329 -6.82 18.09 -2.08
C ALA A 329 -5.77 18.45 -1.01
N ASN A 330 -4.67 17.70 -0.93
CA ASN A 330 -3.60 17.95 0.03
C ASN A 330 -2.84 19.25 -0.30
N ALA A 331 -2.60 19.56 -1.58
CA ALA A 331 -2.02 20.84 -2.00
C ALA A 331 -2.93 22.03 -1.64
N ALA A 332 -4.25 21.88 -1.80
CA ALA A 332 -5.22 22.89 -1.37
C ALA A 332 -5.24 23.08 0.16
N PHE A 333 -5.12 21.99 0.92
CA PHE A 333 -4.94 22.07 2.37
C PHE A 333 -3.65 22.82 2.72
N ALA A 334 -2.52 22.48 2.10
CA ALA A 334 -1.24 23.12 2.37
C ALA A 334 -1.29 24.63 2.06
N ALA A 335 -1.82 25.00 0.89
CA ALA A 335 -1.97 26.39 0.47
C ALA A 335 -2.87 27.20 1.43
N ARG A 336 -3.98 26.62 1.90
CA ARG A 336 -4.89 27.26 2.86
C ARG A 336 -4.23 27.55 4.21
N ASN A 337 -3.31 26.67 4.62
CA ASN A 337 -2.67 26.69 5.92
C ASN A 337 -1.25 27.29 5.92
N GLY A 338 -0.70 27.61 4.74
CA GLY A 338 0.67 28.08 4.61
C GLY A 338 1.73 27.00 4.83
N ALA A 339 1.36 25.71 4.75
CA ALA A 339 2.31 24.60 4.85
C ALA A 339 3.13 24.47 3.56
N ALA A 340 4.40 24.06 3.67
CA ALA A 340 5.18 23.64 2.52
C ALA A 340 4.67 22.28 2.02
N PHE A 341 4.60 22.10 0.70
CA PHE A 341 4.15 20.85 0.10
C PHE A 341 5.06 20.46 -1.06
N HIS A 342 5.61 19.25 -0.97
CA HIS A 342 6.60 18.69 -1.88
C HIS A 342 6.11 17.35 -2.40
N VAL A 343 6.27 17.14 -3.71
CA VAL A 343 5.91 15.88 -4.36
C VAL A 343 7.15 15.28 -5.01
N ALA A 344 7.34 13.98 -4.83
CA ALA A 344 8.26 13.19 -5.64
C ALA A 344 7.47 12.10 -6.36
N SER A 345 7.69 11.92 -7.66
CA SER A 345 7.02 10.89 -8.45
C SER A 345 7.95 10.33 -9.51
N ILE A 346 7.61 9.16 -10.05
CA ILE A 346 8.37 8.57 -11.15
C ILE A 346 8.18 9.46 -12.38
N PRO A 347 9.27 9.87 -13.07
CA PRO A 347 9.19 10.65 -14.31
C PRO A 347 8.28 9.99 -15.36
N THR A 348 7.57 10.82 -16.13
CA THR A 348 6.57 10.35 -17.10
C THR A 348 7.17 9.58 -18.29
N ASP A 349 8.45 9.79 -18.56
CA ASP A 349 9.25 9.15 -19.60
C ASP A 349 10.01 7.90 -19.13
N ALA A 350 10.03 7.64 -17.81
CA ALA A 350 10.67 6.45 -17.26
C ALA A 350 9.88 5.18 -17.59
N ASP A 351 10.61 4.12 -17.96
CA ASP A 351 10.07 2.76 -18.09
C ASP A 351 9.89 2.15 -16.69
N ALA A 352 8.67 2.28 -16.16
CA ALA A 352 8.30 1.81 -14.84
C ALA A 352 6.92 1.13 -14.87
N SER A 353 6.80 0.00 -14.19
CA SER A 353 5.55 -0.75 -14.08
C SER A 353 5.38 -1.29 -12.66
N ALA A 354 4.26 -0.95 -12.04
CA ALA A 354 3.90 -1.39 -10.69
C ALA A 354 3.80 -2.92 -10.55
N LEU A 355 3.65 -3.64 -11.67
CA LEU A 355 3.48 -5.09 -11.71
C LEU A 355 4.75 -5.82 -12.19
N ASN A 356 5.84 -5.10 -12.49
CA ASN A 356 7.10 -5.69 -12.93
C ASN A 356 8.07 -5.84 -11.76
N PHE A 357 8.04 -7.02 -11.13
CA PHE A 357 8.90 -7.37 -9.99
C PHE A 357 10.25 -8.00 -10.39
N GLU A 358 10.65 -7.89 -11.66
CA GLU A 358 11.97 -8.36 -12.08
C GLU A 358 13.08 -7.52 -11.43
N HIS A 359 14.13 -8.19 -10.95
CA HIS A 359 15.22 -7.56 -10.18
C HIS A 359 15.82 -6.34 -10.87
N ASP A 360 16.26 -6.51 -12.13
CA ASP A 360 16.88 -5.45 -12.92
C ASP A 360 15.94 -4.25 -13.15
N SER A 361 14.63 -4.51 -13.20
CA SER A 361 13.63 -3.44 -13.30
C SER A 361 13.56 -2.66 -12.00
N MET A 362 13.51 -3.33 -10.85
CA MET A 362 13.48 -2.69 -9.54
C MET A 362 14.76 -1.89 -9.28
N VAL A 363 15.94 -2.45 -9.57
CA VAL A 363 17.23 -1.76 -9.46
C VAL A 363 17.26 -0.50 -10.33
N ARG A 364 16.79 -0.58 -11.59
CA ARG A 364 16.74 0.59 -12.48
C ARG A 364 15.83 1.68 -11.93
N VAL A 365 14.64 1.33 -11.45
CA VAL A 365 13.67 2.28 -10.90
C VAL A 365 14.16 2.89 -9.58
N PHE A 366 14.89 2.11 -8.76
CA PHE A 366 15.59 2.59 -7.57
C PHE A 366 16.67 3.64 -7.92
N GLU A 367 17.53 3.36 -8.89
CA GLU A 367 18.60 4.29 -9.29
C GLU A 367 18.07 5.60 -9.87
N ILE A 368 16.91 5.58 -10.54
CA ILE A 368 16.21 6.81 -10.96
C ILE A 368 15.87 7.66 -9.74
N GLY A 369 15.28 7.06 -8.70
CA GLY A 369 14.93 7.76 -7.46
C GLY A 369 16.18 8.32 -6.75
N ARG A 370 17.19 7.47 -6.57
CA ARG A 370 18.43 7.81 -5.86
C ARG A 370 19.18 8.96 -6.53
N THR A 371 19.38 8.86 -7.84
CA THR A 371 20.12 9.88 -8.61
C THR A 371 19.38 11.23 -8.59
N ARG A 372 18.04 11.23 -8.71
CA ARG A 372 17.26 12.47 -8.66
C ARG A 372 17.31 13.12 -7.27
N ALA A 373 17.23 12.33 -6.21
CA ALA A 373 17.29 12.85 -4.85
C ALA A 373 18.67 13.43 -4.56
N LEU A 374 19.74 12.72 -4.94
CA LEU A 374 21.12 13.18 -4.81
C LEU A 374 21.38 14.48 -5.59
N ALA A 375 20.79 14.62 -6.77
CA ALA A 375 20.87 15.85 -7.57
C ALA A 375 20.04 17.02 -7.01
N GLY A 376 19.14 16.77 -6.06
CA GLY A 376 18.21 17.78 -5.53
C GLY A 376 16.94 17.99 -6.36
N ASP A 377 16.68 17.13 -7.35
CA ASP A 377 15.59 17.26 -8.33
C ASP A 377 14.42 16.28 -8.07
N ALA A 378 14.46 15.51 -6.98
CA ALA A 378 13.38 14.57 -6.64
C ALA A 378 12.09 15.29 -6.18
N TRP A 379 12.22 16.38 -5.42
CA TRP A 379 11.10 17.05 -4.77
C TRP A 379 10.69 18.31 -5.54
N VAL A 380 9.48 18.31 -6.08
CA VAL A 380 8.91 19.43 -6.84
C VAL A 380 7.66 20.02 -6.16
N THR A 381 7.25 21.20 -6.59
CA THR A 381 5.99 21.81 -6.13
C THR A 381 4.79 21.13 -6.79
N PRO A 382 3.58 21.20 -6.19
CA PRO A 382 2.36 20.72 -6.84
C PRO A 382 2.13 21.29 -8.23
N ALA A 383 2.41 22.58 -8.42
CA ALA A 383 2.22 23.24 -9.70
C ALA A 383 3.13 22.64 -10.78
N ALA A 384 4.39 22.37 -10.45
CA ALA A 384 5.32 21.71 -11.37
C ALA A 384 4.89 20.26 -11.65
N GLU A 385 4.48 19.51 -10.63
CA GLU A 385 3.98 18.13 -10.77
C GLU A 385 2.76 18.06 -11.71
N PHE A 386 1.77 18.94 -11.54
CA PHE A 386 0.58 18.96 -12.39
C PHE A 386 0.84 19.52 -13.80
N ALA A 387 1.86 20.35 -13.98
CA ALA A 387 2.24 20.90 -15.27
C ALA A 387 3.10 19.94 -16.11
N ALA A 388 3.66 18.88 -15.50
CA ALA A 388 4.48 17.90 -16.20
C ALA A 388 3.67 17.23 -17.32
N GLN A 389 4.02 17.54 -18.56
CA GLN A 389 3.35 16.96 -19.73
C GLN A 389 3.80 15.51 -19.94
N PRO A 390 2.90 14.62 -20.36
CA PRO A 390 3.34 13.33 -20.84
C PRO A 390 4.17 13.50 -22.11
N PRO A 391 5.11 12.59 -22.41
CA PRO A 391 5.82 12.61 -23.68
C PRO A 391 4.81 12.59 -24.84
N VAL A 392 5.05 13.45 -25.84
CA VAL A 392 4.22 13.53 -27.05
C VAL A 392 4.36 12.20 -27.79
N VAL A 393 3.33 11.34 -27.68
CA VAL A 393 3.26 10.13 -28.49
C VAL A 393 2.86 10.55 -29.90
N ALA A 394 3.76 10.35 -30.87
CA ALA A 394 3.47 10.54 -32.29
C ALA A 394 2.14 9.84 -32.63
N SER A 395 1.27 10.52 -33.39
CA SER A 395 -0.11 10.09 -33.62
C SER A 395 -0.20 8.58 -33.88
N ILE A 396 -0.97 7.89 -33.04
CA ILE A 396 -1.21 6.45 -33.20
C ILE A 396 -1.98 6.28 -34.51
N ALA A 397 -1.28 5.93 -35.58
CA ALA A 397 -1.91 5.59 -36.85
C ALA A 397 -2.83 4.38 -36.62
N PRO A 398 -4.07 4.40 -37.16
CA PRO A 398 -4.94 3.24 -37.07
C PRO A 398 -4.25 2.05 -37.73
N GLN A 399 -4.05 0.97 -36.97
CA GLN A 399 -3.60 -0.29 -37.55
C GLN A 399 -4.72 -0.78 -38.47
N THR A 400 -4.47 -0.75 -39.77
CA THR A 400 -5.31 -1.40 -40.78
C THR A 400 -5.50 -2.86 -40.39
N PRO A 401 -6.73 -3.39 -40.39
CA PRO A 401 -6.95 -4.80 -40.15
C PRO A 401 -6.19 -5.59 -41.22
N ALA A 402 -5.32 -6.50 -40.79
CA ALA A 402 -4.67 -7.44 -41.67
C ALA A 402 -5.75 -8.32 -42.29
N GLY A 403 -6.02 -8.11 -43.58
CA GLY A 403 -6.85 -9.01 -44.36
C GLY A 403 -6.17 -10.36 -44.52
N ASN A 404 -6.90 -11.43 -44.22
CA ASN A 404 -7.18 -12.53 -45.15
C ASN A 404 -8.34 -13.37 -44.62
#